data_AF-A0A3D3RJW1-F1
#
_entry.id   AF-A0A3D3RJW1-F1
#
_cell.length_a   1.000
_cell.length_b   1.000
_cell.length_c   1.000
_cell.angle_alpha   90.00
_cell.angle_beta   90.00
_cell.angle_gamma   90.00
#
_symmetry.space_group_name_H-M   'P 1'
#
loop_
_entity.id
_entity.type
_entity.pdbx_description
1 polymer ?
#
loop_
_entity_poly.entity_id
_entity_poly.type
_entity_poly.pdbx_seq_one_letter_code
_entity_poly.pdbx_strand_id
1 'polypeptide(L)'
;LRENGHTVGFMGDGINDAVAMKNADIGISVDTAVDIAKESADIILLEKDLLILEEGIIEGRKTYANMIKYIKMTASSNFGNMFSVLIASVLLPFLPMMSLQLILLNLIYDLSCTAIPWDHVDEEFLRMPRKWEADSIGKFMVWIGPTSSIFDWTTYIFMYFIFCPLFVSHGVLYNDLANHYGGSQLTQLKEAYEAMFQAGWFVESMWSQTLVIHMIRTKKLPFIKSHASAPVMLLTMTGIVLLTMIPFTPFGTMLGFVSLPLSYFAYLIPCIVLYMVLATSIKKAYIRRYGELL
;
A
#
# COMPACT_ATOMS: atom_id res chain seq x y z
N LEU A 1 -37.90 0.84 -4.47
CA LEU A 1 -36.57 1.30 -4.93
C LEU A 1 -35.44 0.53 -4.24
N ARG A 2 -35.34 0.56 -2.91
CA ARG A 2 -34.32 -0.20 -2.15
C ARG A 2 -34.42 -1.72 -2.33
N GLU A 3 -35.64 -2.26 -2.31
CA GLU A 3 -35.89 -3.69 -2.59
C GLU A 3 -35.42 -4.14 -3.97
N ASN A 4 -35.31 -3.21 -4.93
CA ASN A 4 -34.76 -3.48 -6.26
C ASN A 4 -33.22 -3.34 -6.31
N GLY A 5 -32.56 -3.16 -5.16
CA GLY A 5 -31.10 -3.09 -5.05
C GLY A 5 -30.49 -1.74 -5.44
N HIS A 6 -31.26 -0.66 -5.44
CA HIS A 6 -30.76 0.71 -5.65
C HIS A 6 -30.44 1.39 -4.33
N THR A 7 -29.38 2.19 -4.32
CA THR A 7 -29.11 3.17 -3.25
C THR A 7 -30.02 4.39 -3.46
N VAL A 8 -30.78 4.76 -2.45
CA VAL A 8 -31.84 5.77 -2.53
C VAL A 8 -31.54 6.93 -1.59
N GLY A 9 -31.38 8.14 -2.14
CA GLY A 9 -31.45 9.38 -1.40
C GLY A 9 -32.87 9.96 -1.46
N PHE A 10 -33.39 10.49 -0.35
CA PHE A 10 -34.68 11.17 -0.31
C PHE A 10 -34.50 12.60 0.23
N MET A 11 -34.97 13.58 -0.53
CA MET A 11 -34.94 14.99 -0.13
C MET A 11 -36.34 15.43 0.30
N GLY A 12 -36.45 15.96 1.52
CA GLY A 12 -37.72 16.40 2.10
C GLY A 12 -37.56 17.60 3.01
N ASP A 13 -38.63 18.39 3.13
CA ASP A 13 -38.66 19.61 3.94
C ASP A 13 -39.85 19.66 4.92
N GLY A 14 -40.75 18.68 4.84
CA GLY A 14 -42.00 18.62 5.61
C GLY A 14 -42.10 17.44 6.58
N ILE A 15 -43.12 17.51 7.44
CA ILE A 15 -43.42 16.45 8.44
C ILE A 15 -43.72 15.11 7.76
N ASN A 16 -44.42 15.15 6.63
CA ASN A 16 -44.83 13.96 5.89
C ASN A 16 -43.65 13.21 5.27
N ASP A 17 -42.54 13.90 5.06
CA ASP A 17 -41.34 13.35 4.43
C ASP A 17 -40.44 12.60 5.42
N ALA A 18 -40.56 12.89 6.72
CA ALA A 18 -39.69 12.35 7.77
C ALA A 18 -39.61 10.81 7.75
N VAL A 19 -40.74 10.12 7.52
CA VAL A 19 -40.79 8.65 7.43
C VAL A 19 -40.06 8.15 6.18
N ALA A 20 -40.25 8.83 5.04
CA ALA A 20 -39.58 8.46 3.79
C ALA A 20 -38.07 8.72 3.87
N MET A 21 -37.65 9.81 4.52
CA MET A 21 -36.26 10.14 4.78
C MET A 21 -35.57 9.07 5.62
N LYS A 22 -36.19 8.64 6.74
CA LYS A 22 -35.65 7.55 7.56
C LYS A 22 -35.61 6.18 6.85
N ASN A 23 -36.51 5.96 5.91
CA ASN A 23 -36.54 4.73 5.12
C ASN A 23 -35.59 4.75 3.91
N ALA A 24 -35.08 5.93 3.52
CA ALA A 24 -34.06 6.06 2.49
C ALA A 24 -32.69 5.58 3.01
N ASP A 25 -31.72 5.41 2.11
CA ASP A 25 -30.34 5.14 2.53
C ASP A 25 -29.64 6.43 2.99
N ILE A 26 -30.06 7.59 2.46
CA ILE A 26 -29.63 8.92 2.90
C ILE A 26 -30.84 9.87 2.88
N GLY A 27 -31.19 10.47 4.02
CA GLY A 27 -32.15 11.55 4.14
C GLY A 27 -31.48 12.92 3.98
N ILE A 28 -32.03 13.79 3.12
CA ILE A 28 -31.51 15.12 2.86
C ILE A 28 -32.59 16.15 3.18
N SER A 29 -32.25 17.18 3.95
CA SER A 29 -33.14 18.32 4.18
C SER A 29 -32.43 19.65 3.93
N VAL A 30 -33.17 20.75 4.08
CA VAL A 30 -32.66 22.12 3.96
C VAL A 30 -32.77 22.81 5.32
N ASP A 31 -31.91 23.79 5.58
CA ASP A 31 -31.91 24.52 6.87
C ASP A 31 -33.26 25.22 7.17
N THR A 32 -34.00 25.61 6.12
CA THR A 32 -35.33 26.22 6.25
C THR A 32 -36.48 25.22 6.43
N ALA A 33 -36.20 23.91 6.51
CA ALA A 33 -37.21 22.88 6.69
C ALA A 33 -37.76 22.85 8.12
N VAL A 34 -38.90 22.15 8.28
CA VAL A 34 -39.48 21.93 9.62
C VAL A 34 -38.53 21.10 10.49
N ASP A 35 -38.57 21.30 11.81
CA ASP A 35 -37.61 20.68 12.73
C ASP A 35 -37.61 19.14 12.64
N ILE A 36 -38.78 18.51 12.50
CA ILE A 36 -38.87 17.04 12.35
C ILE A 36 -38.19 16.53 11.06
N ALA A 37 -38.18 17.33 9.99
CA ALA A 37 -37.51 16.97 8.73
C ALA A 37 -36.00 17.09 8.89
N LYS A 38 -35.52 18.16 9.54
CA LYS A 38 -34.09 18.34 9.89
C LYS A 38 -33.58 17.24 10.82
N GLU A 39 -34.35 16.87 11.84
CA GLU A 39 -34.02 15.78 12.77
C GLU A 39 -34.04 14.39 12.11
N SER A 40 -34.76 14.25 10.99
CA SER A 40 -34.83 13.00 10.23
C SER A 40 -33.81 12.93 9.08
N ALA A 41 -33.05 13.99 8.84
CA ALA A 41 -32.05 14.07 7.78
C ALA A 41 -30.67 13.63 8.26
N ASP A 42 -29.92 12.95 7.39
CA ASP A 42 -28.50 12.67 7.59
C ASP A 42 -27.63 13.85 7.13
N ILE A 43 -28.12 14.62 6.15
CA ILE A 43 -27.46 15.79 5.58
C ILE A 43 -28.44 16.97 5.56
N ILE A 44 -27.98 18.12 6.06
CA ILE A 44 -28.73 19.38 6.00
C ILE A 44 -27.99 20.33 5.05
N LEU A 45 -28.66 20.75 3.98
CA LEU A 45 -28.16 21.78 3.07
C LEU A 45 -28.37 23.15 3.69
N LEU A 46 -27.26 23.85 3.93
CA LEU A 46 -27.27 25.20 4.51
C LEU A 46 -27.56 26.27 3.46
N GLU A 47 -27.19 26.01 2.22
CA GLU A 47 -27.40 26.91 1.10
C GLU A 47 -28.56 26.42 0.23
N LYS A 48 -29.29 27.37 -0.37
CA LYS A 48 -30.43 27.08 -1.25
C LYS A 48 -29.97 26.80 -2.68
N ASP A 49 -29.08 25.84 -2.85
CA ASP A 49 -28.58 25.43 -4.15
C ASP A 49 -28.53 23.90 -4.27
N LEU A 50 -29.19 23.37 -5.29
CA LEU A 50 -29.18 21.94 -5.60
C LEU A 50 -27.87 21.49 -6.25
N LEU A 51 -27.07 22.42 -6.79
CA LEU A 51 -25.73 22.11 -7.33
C LEU A 51 -24.81 21.54 -6.23
N ILE A 52 -25.00 21.97 -4.98
CA ILE A 52 -24.24 21.44 -3.83
C ILE A 52 -24.50 19.93 -3.64
N LEU A 53 -25.71 19.46 -3.98
CA LEU A 53 -26.01 18.03 -3.91
C LEU A 53 -25.24 17.25 -4.99
N GLU A 54 -25.12 17.80 -6.20
CA GLU A 54 -24.30 17.20 -7.26
C GLU A 54 -22.83 17.14 -6.84
N GLU A 55 -22.28 18.25 -6.33
CA GLU A 55 -20.91 18.31 -5.82
C GLU A 55 -20.68 17.31 -4.68
N GLY A 56 -21.62 17.20 -3.74
CA GLY A 56 -21.58 16.21 -2.66
C GLY A 56 -21.58 14.77 -3.17
N ILE A 57 -22.36 14.46 -4.21
CA ILE A 57 -22.34 13.14 -4.84
C ILE A 57 -20.98 12.85 -5.50
N ILE A 58 -20.40 13.84 -6.18
CA ILE A 58 -19.08 13.71 -6.82
C ILE A 58 -17.98 13.50 -5.76
N GLU A 59 -18.00 14.27 -4.66
CA GLU A 59 -17.05 14.11 -3.55
C GLU A 59 -17.22 12.76 -2.84
N GLY A 60 -18.46 12.28 -2.68
CA GLY A 60 -18.74 10.93 -2.19
C GLY A 60 -18.11 9.85 -3.07
N ARG A 61 -18.23 9.99 -4.40
CA ARG A 61 -17.59 9.06 -5.37
C ARG A 61 -16.06 9.13 -5.32
N LYS A 62 -15.47 10.32 -5.15
CA LYS A 62 -14.01 10.48 -4.98
C LYS A 62 -13.53 9.81 -3.71
N THR A 63 -14.21 10.05 -2.59
CA THR A 63 -13.92 9.45 -1.29
C THR A 63 -13.98 7.92 -1.36
N TYR A 64 -15.02 7.37 -1.97
CA TYR A 64 -15.15 5.93 -2.21
C TYR A 64 -13.98 5.37 -3.03
N ALA A 65 -13.64 6.00 -4.16
CA ALA A 65 -12.56 5.55 -5.02
C ALA A 65 -11.21 5.52 -4.28
N ASN A 66 -10.91 6.57 -3.51
CA ASN A 66 -9.65 6.66 -2.78
C ASN A 66 -9.59 5.71 -1.58
N MET A 67 -10.73 5.46 -0.92
CA MET A 67 -10.83 4.42 0.10
C MET A 67 -10.53 3.04 -0.48
N ILE A 68 -11.10 2.70 -1.64
CA ILE A 68 -10.83 1.42 -2.32
C ILE A 68 -9.36 1.30 -2.73
N LYS A 69 -8.73 2.38 -3.24
CA LYS A 69 -7.28 2.40 -3.53
C LYS A 69 -6.49 2.00 -2.28
N TYR A 70 -6.74 2.68 -1.16
CA TYR A 70 -6.06 2.42 0.10
C TYR A 70 -6.21 0.96 0.55
N ILE A 71 -7.45 0.47 0.59
CA ILE A 71 -7.73 -0.90 1.05
C ILE A 71 -7.05 -1.94 0.16
N LYS A 72 -7.15 -1.81 -1.18
CA LYS A 72 -6.52 -2.75 -2.12
C LYS A 72 -5.00 -2.71 -2.02
N MET A 73 -4.40 -1.52 -1.90
CA MET A 73 -2.94 -1.36 -1.79
C MET A 73 -2.41 -1.95 -0.48
N THR A 74 -2.98 -1.58 0.67
CA THR A 74 -2.55 -2.06 1.98
C THR A 74 -2.77 -3.55 2.13
N ALA A 75 -3.94 -4.07 1.74
CA ALA A 75 -4.22 -5.50 1.84
C ALA A 75 -3.28 -6.34 0.96
N SER A 76 -3.01 -5.88 -0.27
CA SER A 76 -2.09 -6.59 -1.17
C SER A 76 -0.65 -6.55 -0.68
N SER A 77 -0.18 -5.42 -0.14
CA SER A 77 1.18 -5.27 0.40
C SER A 77 1.40 -6.19 1.61
N ASN A 78 0.48 -6.15 2.57
CA ASN A 78 0.55 -6.97 3.77
C ASN A 78 0.51 -8.47 3.45
N PHE A 79 -0.32 -8.87 2.48
CA PHE A 79 -0.38 -10.26 2.03
C PHE A 79 0.93 -10.71 1.38
N GLY A 80 1.49 -9.90 0.48
CA GLY A 80 2.77 -10.20 -0.19
C GLY A 80 3.91 -10.31 0.82
N ASN A 81 4.03 -9.34 1.73
CA ASN A 81 5.05 -9.35 2.80
C ASN A 81 4.92 -10.60 3.69
N MET A 82 3.72 -10.90 4.18
CA MET A 82 3.48 -12.09 5.02
C MET A 82 3.85 -13.37 4.28
N PHE A 83 3.48 -13.50 3.00
CA PHE A 83 3.82 -14.67 2.19
C PHE A 83 5.34 -14.82 2.01
N SER A 84 6.05 -13.73 1.74
CA SER A 84 7.51 -13.71 1.61
C SER A 84 8.21 -14.12 2.92
N VAL A 85 7.82 -13.52 4.05
CA VAL A 85 8.38 -13.84 5.38
C VAL A 85 8.16 -15.29 5.76
N LEU A 86 6.93 -15.80 5.58
CA LEU A 86 6.57 -17.15 6.00
C LEU A 86 7.43 -18.20 5.29
N ILE A 87 7.53 -18.10 3.97
CA ILE A 87 8.29 -19.08 3.19
C ILE A 87 9.80 -18.87 3.39
N ALA A 88 10.28 -17.61 3.48
CA ALA A 88 11.68 -17.34 3.75
C ALA A 88 12.15 -17.86 5.12
N SER A 89 11.31 -17.75 6.15
CA SER A 89 11.62 -18.26 7.49
C SER A 89 11.72 -19.79 7.56
N VAL A 90 11.14 -20.52 6.59
CA VAL A 90 11.29 -21.98 6.48
C VAL A 90 12.57 -22.36 5.73
N LEU A 91 12.99 -21.54 4.75
CA LEU A 91 14.11 -21.85 3.87
C LEU A 91 15.45 -21.28 4.35
N LEU A 92 15.43 -20.15 5.04
CA LEU A 92 16.62 -19.49 5.56
C LEU A 92 16.96 -20.04 6.96
N PRO A 93 18.26 -20.12 7.30
CA PRO A 93 18.70 -20.55 8.62
C PRO A 93 18.49 -19.49 9.72
N PHE A 94 17.99 -18.32 9.36
CA PHE A 94 17.72 -17.17 10.23
C PHE A 94 16.47 -16.41 9.76
N LEU A 95 15.95 -15.52 10.60
CA LEU A 95 14.77 -14.71 10.25
C LEU A 95 15.11 -13.64 9.20
N PRO A 96 14.34 -13.52 8.11
CA PRO A 96 14.62 -12.57 7.03
C PRO A 96 14.54 -11.11 7.49
N MET A 97 13.71 -10.81 8.49
CA MET A 97 13.63 -9.51 9.17
C MET A 97 13.16 -9.72 10.61
N MET A 98 13.70 -8.94 11.55
CA MET A 98 13.26 -8.97 12.94
C MET A 98 11.89 -8.31 13.11
N SER A 99 11.13 -8.71 14.14
CA SER A 99 9.79 -8.17 14.41
C SER A 99 9.78 -6.65 14.58
N LEU A 100 10.77 -6.06 15.26
CA LEU A 100 10.88 -4.61 15.42
C LEU A 100 11.10 -3.89 14.09
N GLN A 101 11.93 -4.47 13.22
CA GLN A 101 12.21 -3.93 11.88
C GLN A 101 10.95 -4.00 11.00
N LEU A 102 10.19 -5.11 11.05
CA LEU A 102 8.92 -5.25 10.34
C LEU A 102 7.86 -4.26 10.82
N ILE A 103 7.73 -4.06 12.14
CA ILE A 103 6.79 -3.08 12.71
C ILE A 103 7.16 -1.67 12.25
N LEU A 104 8.45 -1.33 12.27
CA LEU A 104 8.92 -0.01 11.84
C LEU A 104 8.68 0.21 10.34
N LEU A 105 8.95 -0.80 9.51
CA LEU A 105 8.67 -0.78 8.08
C LEU A 105 7.19 -0.50 7.83
N ASN A 106 6.31 -1.30 8.44
CA ASN A 106 4.87 -1.17 8.27
C ASN A 106 4.35 0.17 8.79
N LEU A 107 4.86 0.66 9.92
CA LEU A 107 4.47 1.95 10.46
C LEU A 107 4.78 3.09 9.48
N ILE A 108 5.99 3.14 8.93
CA ILE A 108 6.40 4.20 7.99
C ILE A 108 5.62 4.06 6.68
N TYR A 109 5.41 2.84 6.20
CA TYR A 109 4.61 2.56 5.01
C TYR A 109 3.15 3.00 5.18
N ASP A 110 2.51 2.66 6.30
CA ASP A 110 1.12 3.03 6.59
C ASP A 110 0.97 4.54 6.73
N LEU A 111 1.92 5.21 7.38
CA LEU A 111 1.98 6.68 7.41
C LEU A 111 2.06 7.27 6.00
N SER A 112 2.82 6.64 5.10
CA SER A 112 2.92 7.06 3.69
C SER A 112 1.58 6.87 2.95
N CYS A 113 0.80 5.86 3.33
CA CYS A 113 -0.50 5.56 2.76
C CYS A 113 -1.63 6.49 3.24
N THR A 114 -1.45 7.20 4.36
CA THR A 114 -2.45 8.15 4.88
C THR A 114 -2.79 9.27 3.89
N ALA A 115 -1.93 9.52 2.90
CA ALA A 115 -2.16 10.52 1.85
C ALA A 115 -3.15 10.06 0.76
N ILE A 116 -3.36 8.74 0.61
CA ILE A 116 -4.15 8.14 -0.48
C ILE A 116 -5.61 8.65 -0.53
N PRO A 117 -6.30 8.92 0.61
CA PRO A 117 -7.61 9.57 0.61
C PRO A 117 -7.66 10.91 -0.15
N TRP A 118 -6.56 11.66 -0.21
CA TRP A 118 -6.44 12.95 -0.92
C TRP A 118 -5.93 12.80 -2.35
N ASP A 119 -6.12 11.62 -2.93
CA ASP A 119 -5.61 11.34 -4.25
C ASP A 119 -6.55 11.74 -5.39
N HIS A 120 -6.00 12.03 -6.57
CA HIS A 120 -6.80 12.33 -7.76
C HIS A 120 -7.52 11.09 -8.29
N VAL A 121 -8.79 11.24 -8.66
CA VAL A 121 -9.64 10.18 -9.23
C VAL A 121 -9.92 10.49 -10.69
N ASP A 122 -9.85 9.47 -11.55
CA ASP A 122 -10.13 9.62 -12.97
C ASP A 122 -11.62 9.95 -13.20
N GLU A 123 -11.91 10.94 -14.05
CA GLU A 123 -13.29 11.39 -14.35
C GLU A 123 -14.21 10.25 -14.81
N GLU A 124 -13.67 9.29 -15.57
CA GLU A 124 -14.40 8.10 -16.03
C GLU A 124 -15.00 7.30 -14.87
N PHE A 125 -14.30 7.25 -13.73
CA PHE A 125 -14.76 6.56 -12.53
C PHE A 125 -15.90 7.34 -11.85
N LEU A 126 -15.87 8.67 -11.92
CA LEU A 126 -16.84 9.55 -11.27
C LEU A 126 -18.18 9.63 -12.02
N ARG A 127 -18.28 9.16 -13.28
CA ARG A 127 -19.51 9.27 -14.09
C ARG A 127 -20.66 8.40 -13.60
N MET A 128 -20.37 7.21 -13.07
CA MET A 128 -21.40 6.23 -12.69
C MET A 128 -21.31 5.87 -11.21
N PRO A 129 -22.44 5.58 -10.54
CA PRO A 129 -22.42 5.07 -9.18
C PRO A 129 -21.76 3.69 -9.12
N ARG A 130 -21.06 3.42 -8.03
CA ARG A 130 -20.36 2.15 -7.79
C ARG A 130 -20.93 1.47 -6.57
N LYS A 131 -20.97 0.14 -6.60
CA LYS A 131 -21.34 -0.69 -5.45
C LYS A 131 -20.08 -1.22 -4.78
N TRP A 132 -20.13 -1.31 -3.46
CA TRP A 132 -19.08 -1.95 -2.69
C TRP A 132 -19.10 -3.47 -2.92
N GLU A 133 -17.98 -4.01 -3.40
CA GLU A 133 -17.81 -5.45 -3.65
C GLU A 133 -16.53 -5.96 -2.98
N ALA A 134 -16.67 -6.57 -1.81
CA ALA A 134 -15.55 -7.09 -1.01
C ALA A 134 -14.75 -8.19 -1.74
N ASP A 135 -15.42 -8.99 -2.57
CA ASP A 135 -14.79 -10.08 -3.35
C ASP A 135 -13.74 -9.56 -4.35
N SER A 136 -13.89 -8.31 -4.81
CA SER A 136 -12.89 -7.66 -5.67
C SER A 136 -11.54 -7.44 -4.97
N ILE A 137 -11.53 -7.27 -3.64
CA ILE A 137 -10.32 -7.06 -2.85
C ILE A 137 -9.52 -8.36 -2.77
N GLY A 138 -10.18 -9.49 -2.49
CA GLY A 138 -9.53 -10.80 -2.43
C GLY A 138 -8.89 -11.19 -3.77
N LYS A 139 -9.63 -11.02 -4.88
CA LYS A 139 -9.10 -11.26 -6.24
C LYS A 139 -7.89 -10.38 -6.56
N PHE A 140 -7.94 -9.12 -6.12
CA PHE A 140 -6.83 -8.17 -6.28
C PHE A 140 -5.60 -8.62 -5.50
N MET A 141 -5.76 -9.01 -4.24
CA MET A 141 -4.66 -9.50 -3.39
C MET A 141 -3.97 -10.74 -3.98
N VAL A 142 -4.73 -11.71 -4.50
CA VAL A 142 -4.17 -12.93 -5.10
C VAL A 142 -3.41 -12.64 -6.39
N TRP A 143 -3.79 -11.60 -7.15
CA TRP A 143 -3.11 -11.21 -8.38
C TRP A 143 -1.87 -10.34 -8.14
N ILE A 144 -2.00 -9.33 -7.27
CA ILE A 144 -0.95 -8.32 -7.06
C ILE A 144 0.00 -8.73 -5.94
N GLY A 145 -0.47 -9.39 -4.88
CA GLY A 145 0.33 -9.80 -3.73
C GLY A 145 1.56 -10.65 -4.10
N PRO A 146 1.43 -11.74 -4.88
CA PRO A 146 2.58 -12.53 -5.30
C PRO A 146 3.61 -11.76 -6.16
N THR A 147 3.19 -10.64 -6.76
CA THR A 147 4.08 -9.80 -7.58
C THR A 147 5.20 -9.20 -6.75
N SER A 148 4.91 -8.72 -5.54
CA SER A 148 5.95 -8.21 -4.64
C SER A 148 6.85 -9.34 -4.15
N SER A 149 6.25 -10.50 -3.83
CA SER A 149 7.02 -11.65 -3.35
C SER A 149 8.08 -12.12 -4.33
N ILE A 150 7.83 -12.10 -5.65
CA ILE A 150 8.85 -12.45 -6.67
C ILE A 150 10.14 -11.62 -6.47
N PHE A 151 10.00 -10.34 -6.14
CA PHE A 151 11.13 -9.45 -5.93
C PHE A 151 11.75 -9.60 -4.54
N ASP A 152 10.94 -9.85 -3.51
CA ASP A 152 11.47 -10.25 -2.20
C ASP A 152 12.37 -11.49 -2.33
N TRP A 153 11.92 -12.52 -3.06
CA TRP A 153 12.68 -13.73 -3.34
C TRP A 153 13.96 -13.47 -4.13
N THR A 154 13.89 -12.60 -5.13
CA THR A 154 15.07 -12.20 -5.91
C THR A 154 16.09 -11.50 -5.03
N THR A 155 15.64 -10.62 -4.14
CA THR A 155 16.46 -9.94 -3.13
C THR A 155 17.04 -10.94 -2.12
N TYR A 156 16.26 -11.92 -1.65
CA TYR A 156 16.75 -12.96 -0.74
C TYR A 156 17.85 -13.80 -1.38
N ILE A 157 17.66 -14.25 -2.62
CA ILE A 157 18.66 -15.03 -3.35
C ILE A 157 19.92 -14.20 -3.56
N PHE A 158 19.78 -12.95 -4.01
CA PHE A 158 20.91 -12.05 -4.22
C PHE A 158 21.66 -11.76 -2.93
N MET A 159 20.95 -11.42 -1.84
CA MET A 159 21.56 -11.13 -0.55
C MET A 159 22.23 -12.35 0.05
N TYR A 160 21.57 -13.51 0.02
CA TYR A 160 22.08 -14.73 0.63
C TYR A 160 23.27 -15.33 -0.15
N PHE A 161 23.24 -15.40 -1.48
CA PHE A 161 24.29 -16.10 -2.22
C PHE A 161 25.41 -15.19 -2.73
N ILE A 162 25.17 -13.90 -2.88
CA ILE A 162 26.11 -12.98 -3.52
C ILE A 162 26.54 -11.88 -2.56
N PHE A 163 25.59 -11.09 -2.05
CA PHE A 163 25.93 -9.83 -1.38
C PHE A 163 26.51 -10.04 0.02
N CYS A 164 25.84 -10.81 0.89
CA CYS A 164 26.35 -11.08 2.24
C CYS A 164 27.68 -11.86 2.22
N PRO A 165 27.86 -12.90 1.38
CA PRO A 165 29.16 -13.55 1.23
C PRO A 165 30.27 -12.60 0.82
N LEU A 166 30.01 -11.72 -0.15
CA LEU A 166 31.02 -10.81 -0.69
C LEU A 166 31.49 -9.76 0.34
N PHE A 167 30.57 -9.21 1.13
CA PHE A 167 30.85 -8.08 2.02
C PHE A 167 31.07 -8.44 3.49
N VAL A 168 30.58 -9.59 3.94
CA VAL A 168 30.66 -9.98 5.36
C VAL A 168 31.61 -11.15 5.57
N SER A 169 31.45 -12.24 4.83
CA SER A 169 32.11 -13.52 5.11
C SER A 169 33.15 -13.95 4.08
N HIS A 170 33.66 -13.00 3.28
CA HIS A 170 34.73 -13.21 2.31
C HIS A 170 34.51 -14.39 1.33
N GLY A 171 33.26 -14.59 0.92
CA GLY A 171 32.84 -15.62 -0.03
C GLY A 171 32.28 -16.90 0.59
N VAL A 172 32.25 -17.02 1.92
CA VAL A 172 31.70 -18.20 2.62
C VAL A 172 30.20 -18.02 2.85
N LEU A 173 29.39 -19.02 2.50
CA LEU A 173 27.94 -19.02 2.76
C LEU A 173 27.63 -19.16 4.25
N TYR A 174 26.47 -18.67 4.67
CA TYR A 174 26.06 -18.69 6.08
C TYR A 174 26.16 -20.10 6.72
N ASN A 175 25.72 -21.14 6.00
CA ASN A 175 25.72 -22.51 6.50
C ASN A 175 27.13 -23.09 6.69
N ASP A 176 28.11 -22.59 5.93
CA ASP A 176 29.50 -23.06 5.97
C ASP A 176 30.41 -22.23 6.87
N LEU A 177 29.88 -21.15 7.48
CA LEU A 177 30.65 -20.29 8.38
C LEU A 177 31.28 -21.05 9.53
N ALA A 178 30.55 -22.01 10.12
CA ALA A 178 31.02 -22.81 11.25
C ALA A 178 32.18 -23.75 10.89
N ASN A 179 32.36 -24.05 9.61
CA ASN A 179 33.46 -24.89 9.12
C ASN A 179 34.76 -24.06 8.92
N HIS A 180 34.64 -22.74 8.75
CA HIS A 180 35.76 -21.86 8.42
C HIS A 180 36.19 -20.96 9.57
N TYR A 181 35.26 -20.61 10.46
CA TYR A 181 35.48 -19.70 11.57
C TYR A 181 35.04 -20.33 12.90
N GLY A 182 35.78 -20.04 13.97
CA GLY A 182 35.48 -20.53 15.32
C GLY A 182 35.50 -19.41 16.36
N GLY A 183 34.97 -19.71 17.55
CA GLY A 183 34.96 -18.78 18.68
C GLY A 183 34.11 -17.53 18.44
N SER A 184 34.53 -16.40 19.01
CA SER A 184 33.82 -15.11 18.93
C SER A 184 33.68 -14.56 17.51
N GLN A 185 34.63 -14.89 16.61
CA GLN A 185 34.60 -14.44 15.23
C GLN A 185 33.42 -15.04 14.45
N LEU A 186 33.08 -16.31 14.70
CA LEU A 186 31.93 -16.96 14.07
C LEU A 186 30.62 -16.24 14.42
N THR A 187 30.44 -15.91 15.70
CA THR A 187 29.24 -15.21 16.19
C THR A 187 29.12 -13.84 15.55
N GLN A 188 30.20 -13.05 15.54
CA GLN A 188 30.21 -11.72 14.92
C GLN A 188 29.89 -11.76 13.42
N LEU A 189 30.46 -12.73 12.68
CA LEU A 189 30.18 -12.89 11.25
C LEU A 189 28.73 -13.29 10.99
N LYS A 190 28.16 -14.19 11.79
CA LYS A 190 26.74 -14.57 11.67
C LYS A 190 25.81 -13.38 11.93
N GLU A 191 26.04 -12.66 13.03
CA GLU A 191 25.26 -11.47 13.38
C GLU A 191 25.35 -10.40 12.29
N ALA A 192 26.55 -10.12 11.77
CA ALA A 192 26.73 -9.16 10.68
C ALA A 192 26.07 -9.61 9.37
N TYR A 193 26.06 -10.92 9.08
CA TYR A 193 25.44 -11.49 7.89
C TYR A 193 23.92 -11.33 7.95
N GLU A 194 23.34 -11.68 9.09
CA GLU A 194 21.91 -11.53 9.37
C GLU A 194 21.50 -10.06 9.29
N ALA A 195 22.22 -9.18 9.99
CA ALA A 195 21.96 -7.75 9.99
C ALA A 195 22.06 -7.12 8.59
N MET A 196 23.03 -7.54 7.78
CA MET A 196 23.18 -7.08 6.39
C MET A 196 22.00 -7.55 5.53
N PHE A 197 21.62 -8.83 5.64
CA PHE A 197 20.47 -9.39 4.93
C PHE A 197 19.18 -8.63 5.26
N GLN A 198 18.93 -8.46 6.55
CA GLN A 198 17.76 -7.76 7.08
C GLN A 198 17.72 -6.30 6.62
N ALA A 199 18.85 -5.59 6.65
CA ALA A 199 18.95 -4.22 6.16
C ALA A 199 18.63 -4.12 4.66
N GLY A 200 19.19 -5.01 3.85
CA GLY A 200 18.96 -5.00 2.40
C GLY A 200 17.50 -5.21 2.06
N TRP A 201 16.86 -6.22 2.64
CA TRP A 201 15.45 -6.47 2.42
C TRP A 201 14.54 -5.37 3.00
N PHE A 202 14.90 -4.79 4.15
CA PHE A 202 14.18 -3.65 4.73
C PHE A 202 14.11 -2.45 3.78
N VAL A 203 15.25 -2.08 3.16
CA VAL A 203 15.29 -0.98 2.19
C VAL A 203 14.54 -1.36 0.91
N GLU A 204 14.73 -2.58 0.39
CA GLU A 204 14.05 -3.00 -0.84
C GLU A 204 12.53 -3.05 -0.67
N SER A 205 12.06 -3.67 0.41
CA SER A 205 10.62 -3.73 0.75
C SER A 205 10.00 -2.34 0.78
N MET A 206 10.67 -1.36 1.38
CA MET A 206 10.13 -0.01 1.41
C MET A 206 9.99 0.60 0.02
N TRP A 207 10.99 0.43 -0.84
CA TRP A 207 10.95 0.95 -2.20
C TRP A 207 9.86 0.26 -3.02
N SER A 208 9.78 -1.06 -3.00
CA SER A 208 8.80 -1.82 -3.78
C SER A 208 7.38 -1.54 -3.31
N GLN A 209 7.09 -1.64 -2.01
CA GLN A 209 5.76 -1.38 -1.45
C GLN A 209 5.32 0.07 -1.64
N THR A 210 6.22 1.03 -1.50
CA THR A 210 5.86 2.45 -1.68
C THR A 210 5.64 2.82 -3.15
N LEU A 211 6.48 2.31 -4.05
CA LEU A 211 6.37 2.63 -5.48
C LEU A 211 5.19 1.91 -6.15
N VAL A 212 4.75 0.76 -5.63
CA VAL A 212 3.57 0.08 -6.17
C VAL A 212 2.31 0.92 -6.07
N ILE A 213 2.17 1.75 -5.02
CA ILE A 213 1.05 2.69 -4.86
C ILE A 213 0.91 3.55 -6.11
N HIS A 214 2.02 4.06 -6.63
CA HIS A 214 2.05 4.85 -7.86
C HIS A 214 1.72 4.02 -9.10
N MET A 215 2.03 2.72 -9.10
CA MET A 215 1.73 1.83 -10.22
C MET A 215 0.25 1.45 -10.31
N ILE A 216 -0.40 1.18 -9.17
CA ILE A 216 -1.76 0.57 -9.11
C ILE A 216 -2.88 1.55 -8.73
N ARG A 217 -2.58 2.83 -8.49
CA ARG A 217 -3.56 3.90 -8.24
C ARG A 217 -4.57 4.14 -9.35
N THR A 218 -4.15 4.02 -10.62
CA THR A 218 -4.97 4.37 -11.79
C THR A 218 -4.74 3.39 -12.94
N LYS A 219 -5.72 3.30 -13.85
CA LYS A 219 -5.62 2.48 -15.08
C LYS A 219 -4.53 3.01 -16.02
N LYS A 220 -4.21 4.31 -15.94
CA LYS A 220 -3.25 5.02 -16.78
C LYS A 220 -1.81 4.61 -16.49
N LEU A 221 -0.90 5.00 -17.40
CA LEU A 221 0.54 4.81 -17.17
C LEU A 221 1.01 5.80 -16.09
N PRO A 222 1.67 5.31 -15.04
CA PRO A 222 2.13 6.14 -13.94
C PRO A 222 3.25 7.08 -14.38
N PHE A 223 3.33 8.26 -13.76
CA PHE A 223 4.33 9.31 -13.99
C PHE A 223 4.41 9.91 -15.41
N ILE A 224 3.67 9.37 -16.37
CA ILE A 224 3.62 9.85 -17.76
C ILE A 224 2.22 10.37 -18.08
N LYS A 225 1.18 9.57 -17.78
CA LYS A 225 -0.23 9.90 -18.10
C LYS A 225 -1.04 10.25 -16.86
N SER A 226 -0.54 9.95 -15.67
CA SER A 226 -1.20 10.22 -14.40
C SER A 226 -0.13 10.41 -13.33
N HIS A 227 -0.22 11.53 -12.61
CA HIS A 227 0.62 11.84 -11.46
C HIS A 227 -0.19 11.71 -10.18
N ALA A 228 0.49 11.30 -9.11
CA ALA A 228 -0.08 11.32 -7.78
C ALA A 228 -0.38 12.74 -7.31
N SER A 229 -1.34 12.88 -6.38
CA SER A 229 -1.51 14.16 -5.70
C SER A 229 -0.21 14.52 -4.96
N ALA A 230 0.04 15.81 -4.79
CA ALA A 230 1.25 16.29 -4.13
C ALA A 230 1.46 15.68 -2.73
N PRO A 231 0.42 15.52 -1.88
CA PRO A 231 0.57 14.84 -0.59
C PRO A 231 1.04 13.39 -0.72
N VAL A 232 0.48 12.62 -1.65
CA VAL A 232 0.87 11.22 -1.89
C VAL A 232 2.33 11.15 -2.35
N MET A 233 2.72 12.00 -3.31
CA MET A 233 4.10 12.05 -3.79
C MET A 233 5.08 12.42 -2.66
N LEU A 234 4.77 13.45 -1.87
CA LEU A 234 5.64 13.92 -0.80
C LEU A 234 5.81 12.87 0.29
N LEU A 235 4.71 12.29 0.79
CA LEU A 235 4.76 11.31 1.88
C LEU A 235 5.46 10.02 1.45
N THR A 236 5.15 9.51 0.24
CA THR A 236 5.81 8.31 -0.28
C THR A 236 7.31 8.51 -0.50
N MET A 237 7.74 9.63 -1.10
CA MET A 237 9.16 9.91 -1.29
C MET A 237 9.88 10.16 0.04
N THR A 238 9.22 10.84 0.99
CA THR A 238 9.77 11.06 2.33
C THR A 238 9.94 9.75 3.08
N GLY A 239 8.95 8.85 3.02
CA GLY A 239 9.04 7.51 3.61
C GLY A 239 10.21 6.71 3.04
N ILE A 240 10.37 6.68 1.71
CA ILE A 240 11.50 6.00 1.05
C ILE A 240 12.84 6.56 1.56
N VAL A 241 13.00 7.88 1.55
CA VAL A 241 14.26 8.53 1.98
C VAL A 241 14.54 8.24 3.46
N LEU A 242 13.56 8.48 4.34
CA LEU A 242 13.72 8.29 5.78
C LEU A 242 14.11 6.85 6.09
N LEU A 243 13.40 5.87 5.56
CA LEU A 243 13.65 4.47 5.86
C LEU A 243 14.97 3.98 5.26
N THR A 244 15.33 4.44 4.05
CA THR A 244 16.63 4.13 3.44
C THR A 244 17.79 4.68 4.27
N MET A 245 17.60 5.80 4.97
CA MET A 245 18.62 6.36 5.85
C MET A 245 18.79 5.60 7.17
N ILE A 246 17.74 4.93 7.68
CA ILE A 246 17.76 4.31 9.01
C ILE A 246 18.96 3.37 9.23
N PRO A 247 19.29 2.42 8.32
CA PRO A 247 20.45 1.53 8.49
C PRO A 247 21.80 2.24 8.63
N PHE A 248 21.91 3.50 8.20
CA PHE A 248 23.12 4.32 8.29
C PHE A 248 23.19 5.17 9.56
N THR A 249 22.17 5.11 10.42
CA THR A 249 22.08 5.92 11.64
C THR A 249 22.35 5.09 12.90
N PRO A 250 22.71 5.74 14.03
CA PRO A 250 22.81 5.07 15.33
C PRO A 250 21.51 4.39 15.74
N PHE A 251 20.36 4.95 15.37
CA PHE A 251 19.07 4.33 15.61
C PHE A 251 18.93 2.99 14.86
N GLY A 252 19.41 2.93 13.61
CA GLY A 252 19.48 1.67 12.86
C GLY A 252 20.35 0.62 13.54
N THR A 253 21.51 1.01 14.09
CA THR A 253 22.36 0.07 14.83
C THR A 253 21.69 -0.47 16.10
N MET A 254 20.85 0.33 16.77
CA MET A 254 20.05 -0.13 17.91
C MET A 254 18.97 -1.14 17.49
N LEU A 255 18.49 -1.05 16.25
CA LEU A 255 17.55 -2.00 15.64
C LEU A 255 18.25 -3.23 15.05
N GLY A 256 19.55 -3.38 15.27
CA GLY A 256 20.34 -4.51 14.75
C GLY A 256 20.65 -4.42 13.26
N PHE A 257 20.58 -3.23 12.65
CA PHE A 257 21.03 -3.05 11.26
C PHE A 257 22.52 -2.79 11.16
N VAL A 258 23.09 -3.19 10.03
CA VAL A 258 24.42 -2.79 9.57
C VAL A 258 24.27 -1.84 8.39
N SER A 259 25.18 -0.87 8.28
CA SER A 259 25.23 0.06 7.15
C SER A 259 25.41 -0.69 5.83
N LEU A 260 24.48 -0.47 4.90
CA LEU A 260 24.53 -1.09 3.57
C LEU A 260 25.65 -0.47 2.73
N PRO A 261 26.54 -1.27 2.11
CA PRO A 261 27.48 -0.77 1.12
C PRO A 261 26.73 -0.10 -0.04
N LEU A 262 27.25 1.03 -0.55
CA LEU A 262 26.62 1.76 -1.65
C LEU A 262 26.45 0.94 -2.93
N SER A 263 27.27 -0.10 -3.12
CA SER A 263 27.14 -1.08 -4.20
C SER A 263 25.79 -1.81 -4.20
N TYR A 264 25.12 -1.92 -3.05
CA TYR A 264 23.78 -2.49 -2.95
C TYR A 264 22.78 -1.76 -3.84
N PHE A 265 22.87 -0.42 -3.89
CA PHE A 265 21.94 0.40 -4.67
C PHE A 265 22.09 0.18 -6.19
N ALA A 266 23.27 -0.28 -6.65
CA ALA A 266 23.46 -0.66 -8.04
C ALA A 266 22.65 -1.91 -8.43
N TYR A 267 22.35 -2.79 -7.46
CA TYR A 267 21.39 -3.89 -7.64
C TYR A 267 19.95 -3.42 -7.40
N LEU A 268 19.71 -2.62 -6.36
CA LEU A 268 18.35 -2.21 -5.96
C LEU A 268 17.63 -1.44 -7.08
N ILE A 269 18.31 -0.47 -7.71
CA ILE A 269 17.70 0.38 -8.75
C ILE A 269 17.12 -0.46 -9.92
N PRO A 270 17.89 -1.34 -10.60
CA PRO A 270 17.34 -2.16 -11.67
C PRO A 270 16.29 -3.15 -11.17
N CYS A 271 16.45 -3.70 -9.96
CA CYS A 271 15.45 -4.56 -9.31
C CYS A 271 14.09 -3.85 -9.20
N ILE A 272 14.08 -2.62 -8.69
CA ILE A 272 12.87 -1.80 -8.54
C ILE A 272 12.28 -1.38 -9.90
N VAL A 273 13.11 -1.08 -10.91
CA VAL A 273 12.61 -0.78 -12.26
C VAL A 273 11.89 -2.00 -12.85
N LEU A 274 12.49 -3.19 -12.74
CA LEU A 274 11.86 -4.43 -13.17
C LEU A 274 10.56 -4.71 -12.42
N TYR A 275 10.53 -4.43 -11.11
CA TYR A 275 9.32 -4.52 -10.30
C TYR A 275 8.22 -3.61 -10.82
N MET A 276 8.51 -2.33 -11.08
CA MET A 276 7.53 -1.39 -11.61
C MET A 276 6.97 -1.83 -12.98
N VAL A 277 7.83 -2.41 -13.83
CA VAL A 277 7.41 -2.98 -15.12
C VAL A 277 6.50 -4.20 -14.91
N LEU A 278 6.85 -5.10 -14.00
CA LEU A 278 6.05 -6.28 -13.69
C LEU A 278 4.69 -5.89 -13.10
N ALA A 279 4.68 -5.02 -12.08
CA ALA A 279 3.47 -4.52 -11.44
C ALA A 279 2.54 -3.84 -12.47
N THR A 280 3.10 -3.02 -13.37
CA THR A 280 2.32 -2.39 -14.45
C THR A 280 1.76 -3.43 -15.44
N SER A 281 2.51 -4.49 -15.72
CA SER A 281 2.09 -5.56 -16.63
C SER A 281 0.97 -6.41 -16.03
N ILE A 282 1.11 -6.79 -14.75
CA ILE A 282 0.10 -7.55 -14.01
C ILE A 282 -1.16 -6.70 -13.80
N LYS A 283 -1.02 -5.41 -13.51
CA LYS A 283 -2.15 -4.46 -13.50
C LYS A 283 -2.93 -4.50 -14.81
N LYS A 284 -2.25 -4.43 -15.96
CA LYS A 284 -2.91 -4.49 -17.28
C LYS A 284 -3.62 -5.83 -17.49
N ALA A 285 -3.00 -6.94 -17.09
CA ALA A 285 -3.61 -8.26 -17.18
C ALA A 285 -4.85 -8.40 -16.27
N TYR A 286 -4.79 -7.86 -15.05
CA TYR A 286 -5.92 -7.80 -14.12
C TYR A 286 -7.10 -7.02 -14.73
N ILE A 287 -6.84 -5.82 -15.26
CA ILE A 287 -7.88 -5.00 -15.91
C ILE A 287 -8.47 -5.71 -17.13
N ARG A 288 -7.68 -6.45 -17.93
CA ARG A 288 -8.20 -7.22 -19.06
C ARG A 288 -9.12 -8.36 -18.62
N ARG A 289 -8.86 -8.97 -17.46
CA ARG A 289 -9.65 -10.11 -16.94
C ARG A 289 -10.93 -9.65 -16.24
N TYR A 290 -10.87 -8.57 -15.47
CA TYR A 290 -11.98 -8.13 -14.62
C TYR A 290 -12.65 -6.83 -15.08
N GLY A 291 -12.15 -6.17 -16.14
CA GLY A 291 -12.68 -4.92 -16.70
C GLY A 291 -12.35 -3.66 -15.88
N GLU A 292 -12.13 -3.81 -14.59
CA GLU A 292 -11.93 -2.71 -13.65
C GLU A 292 -10.72 -2.92 -12.73
N LEU A 293 -10.20 -1.82 -12.18
CA LEU A 293 -9.02 -1.82 -11.30
C LEU A 293 -9.46 -1.56 -9.85
N LEU A 294 -10.18 -0.46 -9.67
CA LEU A 294 -10.83 -0.04 -8.42
C LEU A 294 -12.25 -0.60 -8.38
#